data_AF-A0A1E7NCR3-F1
#
_entry.id   AF-A0A1E7NCR3-F1
#
_cell.length_a   1.000
_cell.length_b   1.000
_cell.length_c   1.000
_cell.angle_alpha   90.00
_cell.angle_beta   90.00
_cell.angle_gamma   90.00
#
_symmetry.space_group_name_H-M   'P 1'
#
loop_
_entity.id
_entity.type
_entity.pdbx_description
1 polymer ?
#
loop_
_entity_poly.entity_id
_entity_poly.type
_entity_poly.pdbx_seq_one_letter_code
_entity_poly.pdbx_strand_id
1 'polypeptide(L)'
;MGGASTQDKPERTAAQIEADIERTRERLAVNLDELAVRIHPSTISAQVKAKAMAAVEEKTAKAYVAASGLVEKARAQFVDEKGQPRKERIVPAALVGVGLVLLIASSRKRRKD
;
A
#
# COMPACT_ATOMS: atom_id res chain seq x y z
N MET A 1 -13.21 -45.52 -33.82
CA MET A 1 -12.92 -46.42 -32.69
C MET A 1 -11.45 -46.27 -32.35
N GLY A 2 -11.12 -45.69 -31.20
CA GLY A 2 -9.73 -45.49 -30.75
C GLY A 2 -9.70 -45.72 -29.25
N GLY A 3 -9.72 -46.99 -28.84
CA GLY A 3 -9.51 -47.37 -27.44
C GLY A 3 -8.02 -47.26 -27.14
N ALA A 4 -7.60 -46.14 -26.58
CA ALA A 4 -6.27 -46.02 -26.02
C ALA A 4 -6.18 -46.94 -24.80
N SER A 5 -5.36 -47.96 -24.96
CA SER A 5 -4.99 -48.95 -23.96
C SER A 5 -4.64 -48.28 -22.64
N THR A 6 -5.52 -48.43 -21.64
CA THR A 6 -5.15 -48.32 -20.23
C THR A 6 -4.30 -49.54 -19.90
N GLN A 7 -3.05 -49.51 -20.39
CA GLN A 7 -2.09 -50.57 -20.16
C GLN A 7 -1.73 -50.56 -18.66
N ASP A 8 -1.87 -51.73 -18.05
CA ASP A 8 -1.70 -52.03 -16.64
C ASP A 8 -0.57 -51.23 -15.97
N LYS A 9 -0.94 -50.28 -15.11
CA LYS A 9 -0.03 -49.88 -14.04
C LYS A 9 -0.05 -51.04 -13.03
N PRO A 10 1.09 -51.70 -12.74
CA PRO A 10 1.12 -52.73 -11.71
C PRO A 10 0.51 -52.14 -10.43
N GLU A 11 -0.49 -52.84 -9.87
CA GLU A 11 -1.10 -52.39 -8.61
C GLU A 11 0.02 -52.26 -7.58
N ARG A 12 0.21 -51.03 -7.09
CA ARG A 12 1.27 -50.73 -6.14
C ARG A 12 1.07 -51.60 -4.91
N THR A 13 2.08 -52.36 -4.55
CA THR A 13 2.04 -53.19 -3.35
C THR A 13 2.11 -52.32 -2.11
N ALA A 14 1.51 -52.77 -1.01
CA ALA A 14 1.50 -52.02 0.26
C ALA A 14 2.91 -51.58 0.69
N ALA A 15 3.91 -52.46 0.54
CA ALA A 15 5.31 -52.15 0.84
C ALA A 15 5.89 -51.01 -0.03
N GLN A 16 5.48 -50.90 -1.29
CA GLN A 16 5.90 -49.80 -2.17
C GLN A 16 5.24 -48.47 -1.77
N ILE A 17 3.98 -48.52 -1.31
CA ILE A 17 3.26 -47.34 -0.81
C ILE A 17 3.93 -46.84 0.47
N GLU A 18 4.27 -47.74 1.40
CA GLU A 18 5.00 -47.41 2.63
C GLU A 18 6.34 -46.72 2.31
N ALA A 19 7.11 -47.30 1.38
CA ALA A 19 8.40 -46.77 0.96
C ALA A 19 8.31 -45.41 0.23
N ASP A 20 7.22 -45.16 -0.49
CA ASP A 20 6.97 -43.85 -1.12
C ASP A 20 6.48 -42.81 -0.12
N ILE A 21 5.70 -43.20 0.89
CA ILE A 21 5.28 -42.31 1.99
C ILE A 21 6.49 -41.84 2.77
N GLU A 22 7.41 -42.75 3.13
CA GLU A 22 8.63 -42.42 3.87
C GLU A 22 9.52 -41.45 3.07
N ARG A 23 9.76 -41.74 1.78
CA ARG A 23 10.48 -40.84 0.87
C ARG A 23 9.82 -39.46 0.74
N THR A 24 8.49 -39.42 0.74
CA THR A 24 7.74 -38.16 0.65
C THR A 24 7.85 -37.36 1.95
N ARG A 25 7.80 -38.03 3.11
CA ARG A 25 7.98 -37.40 4.43
C ARG A 25 9.37 -36.78 4.57
N GLU A 26 10.42 -37.49 4.17
CA GLU A 26 11.78 -36.95 4.18
C GLU A 26 11.92 -35.70 3.30
N ARG A 27 11.39 -35.73 2.07
CA ARG A 27 11.40 -34.57 1.16
C ARG A 27 10.65 -33.38 1.73
N LEU A 28 9.49 -33.61 2.35
CA LEU A 28 8.71 -32.53 2.99
C LEU A 28 9.44 -31.94 4.19
N ALA A 29 10.08 -32.75 5.02
CA ALA A 29 10.85 -32.27 6.18
C ALA A 29 11.99 -31.33 5.74
N VAL A 30 12.75 -31.72 4.71
CA VAL A 30 13.82 -30.88 4.14
C VAL A 30 13.27 -29.55 3.62
N ASN A 31 12.18 -29.60 2.84
CA ASN A 31 11.58 -28.39 2.27
C ASN A 31 10.93 -27.49 3.34
N LEU A 32 10.38 -28.05 4.41
CA LEU A 32 9.78 -27.30 5.52
C LEU A 32 10.85 -26.59 6.35
N ASP A 33 12.00 -27.21 6.60
CA ASP A 33 13.14 -26.55 7.24
C ASP A 33 13.66 -25.39 6.38
N GLU A 34 13.78 -25.58 5.07
CA GLU A 34 14.15 -24.51 4.14
C GLU A 34 13.12 -23.36 4.12
N LEU A 35 11.82 -23.67 4.19
CA LEU A 35 10.76 -22.66 4.27
C LEU A 35 10.74 -21.91 5.62
N ALA A 36 11.00 -22.62 6.72
CA ALA A 36 11.00 -22.06 8.07
C ALA A 36 12.07 -20.98 8.23
N VAL A 37 13.24 -21.17 7.61
CA VAL A 37 14.33 -20.17 7.63
C VAL A 37 13.99 -18.94 6.78
N ARG A 38 13.25 -19.11 5.67
CA ARG A 38 12.96 -18.01 4.72
C ARG A 38 11.76 -17.14 5.10
N ILE A 39 10.80 -17.67 5.86
CA ILE A 39 9.55 -16.99 6.22
C ILE A 39 9.59 -16.58 7.70
N HIS A 40 10.60 -15.78 8.08
CA HIS A 40 10.61 -15.18 9.40
C HIS A 40 9.49 -14.11 9.48
N PRO A 41 8.48 -14.26 10.36
CA PRO A 41 7.30 -13.38 10.39
C PRO A 41 7.65 -11.91 10.67
N SER A 42 8.74 -11.68 11.40
CA SER A 42 9.32 -10.36 11.65
C SER A 42 9.75 -9.65 10.35
N THR A 43 10.26 -10.40 9.37
CA THR A 43 10.79 -9.84 8.12
C THR A 43 9.67 -9.53 7.12
N ILE A 44 8.61 -10.34 7.12
CA ILE A 44 7.43 -10.10 6.27
C ILE A 44 6.69 -8.85 6.72
N SER A 45 6.39 -8.75 8.02
CA SER A 45 5.72 -7.57 8.58
C SER A 45 6.53 -6.28 8.38
N ALA A 46 7.85 -6.34 8.57
CA ALA A 46 8.74 -5.21 8.31
C ALA A 46 8.70 -4.75 6.84
N GLN A 47 8.75 -5.68 5.89
CA GLN A 47 8.66 -5.36 4.46
C GLN A 47 7.30 -4.75 4.07
N VAL A 48 6.20 -5.27 4.63
CA VAL A 48 4.85 -4.71 4.39
C VAL A 48 4.77 -3.28 4.93
N LYS A 49 5.26 -3.05 6.14
CA LYS A 49 5.29 -1.70 6.75
C LYS A 49 6.16 -0.75 5.93
N ALA A 50 7.33 -1.18 5.48
CA ALA A 50 8.21 -0.37 4.65
C ALA A 50 7.54 0.03 3.32
N LYS A 51 6.89 -0.91 2.63
CA LYS A 51 6.14 -0.62 1.40
C LYS A 51 4.98 0.35 1.65
N ALA A 52 4.26 0.18 2.76
CA ALA A 52 3.18 1.09 3.12
C ALA A 52 3.69 2.51 3.39
N MET A 53 4.80 2.64 4.12
CA MET A 53 5.43 3.94 4.39
C MET A 53 5.93 4.61 3.11
N ALA A 54 6.56 3.86 2.21
CA ALA A 54 7.01 4.39 0.91
C ALA A 54 5.83 4.92 0.06
N ALA A 55 4.70 4.20 0.05
CA ALA A 55 3.51 4.64 -0.67
C ALA A 55 2.88 5.92 -0.06
N VAL A 56 2.99 6.10 1.26
CA VAL A 56 2.55 7.34 1.93
C VAL A 56 3.49 8.50 1.61
N GLU A 57 4.80 8.27 1.61
CA GLU A 57 5.80 9.29 1.34
C GLU A 57 5.70 9.82 -0.09
N GLU A 58 5.52 8.94 -1.08
CA GLU A 58 5.29 9.34 -2.48
C GLU A 58 4.06 10.23 -2.62
N LYS A 59 2.96 9.89 -1.94
CA LYS A 59 1.73 10.67 -1.96
C LYS A 59 1.89 12.01 -1.24
N THR A 60 2.66 12.04 -0.16
CA THR A 60 2.94 13.25 0.63
C THR A 60 3.76 14.24 -0.19
N ALA A 61 4.81 13.76 -0.86
CA ALA A 61 5.64 14.57 -1.74
C ALA A 61 4.82 15.20 -2.88
N LYS A 62 4.00 14.40 -3.56
CA LYS A 62 3.09 14.89 -4.63
C LYS A 62 2.08 15.91 -4.09
N ALA A 63 1.51 15.67 -2.91
CA ALA A 63 0.56 16.58 -2.28
C ALA A 63 1.22 17.92 -1.91
N TYR A 64 2.45 17.90 -1.40
CA TYR A 64 3.19 19.12 -1.06
C TYR A 64 3.46 19.98 -2.29
N VAL A 65 3.97 19.38 -3.36
CA VAL A 65 4.25 20.10 -4.63
C VAL A 65 2.97 20.66 -5.26
N ALA A 66 1.87 19.90 -5.20
CA ALA A 66 0.58 20.38 -5.68
C ALA A 66 0.08 21.57 -4.83
N ALA A 67 0.21 21.49 -3.51
CA ALA A 67 -0.19 22.56 -2.60
C ALA A 67 0.65 23.83 -2.81
N SER A 68 1.96 23.73 -2.93
CA SER A 68 2.83 24.88 -3.20
C SER A 68 2.49 25.55 -4.54
N GLY A 69 2.19 24.75 -5.57
CA GLY A 69 1.74 25.26 -6.86
C GLY A 69 0.40 25.99 -6.78
N LEU A 70 -0.54 25.55 -5.93
CA LEU A 70 -1.80 26.25 -5.70
C LEU A 70 -1.59 27.57 -4.95
N VAL A 71 -0.71 27.60 -3.95
CA VAL A 71 -0.36 28.82 -3.20
C VAL A 71 0.27 29.86 -4.13
N GLU A 72 1.19 29.46 -5.01
CA GLU A 72 1.78 30.37 -6.00
C GLU A 72 0.73 30.91 -6.99
N LYS A 73 -0.17 30.07 -7.48
CA LYS A 73 -1.28 30.51 -8.34
C LYS A 73 -2.23 31.48 -7.64
N ALA A 74 -2.55 31.23 -6.38
CA ALA A 74 -3.35 32.15 -5.58
C ALA A 74 -2.61 33.47 -5.36
N ARG A 75 -1.32 33.42 -5.03
CA ARG A 75 -0.48 34.62 -4.88
C ARG A 75 -0.48 35.45 -6.16
N ALA A 76 -0.35 34.83 -7.33
CA ALA A 76 -0.40 35.53 -8.62
C ALA A 76 -1.75 36.25 -8.90
N GLN A 77 -2.85 35.79 -8.30
CA GLN A 77 -4.18 36.42 -8.44
C GLN A 77 -4.37 37.63 -7.51
N PHE A 78 -3.64 37.67 -6.39
CA PHE A 78 -3.83 38.68 -5.34
C PHE A 78 -2.66 39.68 -5.20
N VAL A 79 -1.56 39.45 -5.92
CA VAL A 79 -0.37 40.31 -5.96
C VAL A 79 -0.27 41.00 -7.33
N ASP A 80 0.11 42.28 -7.36
CA ASP A 80 0.32 43.02 -8.62
C ASP A 80 1.72 42.79 -9.25
N GLU A 81 1.97 43.37 -10.44
CA GLU A 81 3.25 43.29 -11.15
C GLU A 81 4.45 43.87 -10.37
N LYS A 82 4.22 44.62 -9.29
CA LYS A 82 5.24 45.19 -8.41
C LYS A 82 5.38 44.41 -7.09
N GLY A 83 4.65 43.31 -6.92
CA GLY A 83 4.71 42.49 -5.71
C GLY A 83 3.82 42.96 -4.56
N GLN A 84 2.93 43.95 -4.76
CA GLN A 84 2.11 44.50 -3.67
C GLN A 84 0.79 43.73 -3.48
N PRO A 85 0.43 43.34 -2.23
CA PRO A 85 -0.84 42.67 -1.94
C PRO A 85 -2.04 43.63 -2.12
N ARG A 86 -3.02 43.26 -2.95
CA ARG A 86 -4.24 44.06 -3.17
C ARG A 86 -5.20 43.95 -1.99
N LYS A 87 -5.08 44.87 -1.02
CA LYS A 87 -5.82 44.85 0.26
C LYS A 87 -7.34 44.77 0.10
N GLU A 88 -7.92 45.42 -0.91
CA GLU A 88 -9.36 45.38 -1.21
C GLU A 88 -9.88 43.97 -1.56
N ARG A 89 -9.03 43.10 -2.12
CA ARG A 89 -9.41 41.74 -2.53
C ARG A 89 -8.99 40.68 -1.51
N ILE A 90 -7.91 40.92 -0.77
CA ILE A 90 -7.34 39.95 0.18
C ILE A 90 -8.18 39.84 1.44
N VAL A 91 -8.70 40.95 1.98
CA VAL A 91 -9.48 40.94 3.22
C VAL A 91 -10.73 40.04 3.12
N PRO A 92 -11.62 40.21 2.12
CA PRO A 92 -12.78 39.33 1.98
C PRO A 92 -12.39 37.87 1.69
N ALA A 93 -11.37 37.64 0.85
CA ALA A 93 -10.89 36.28 0.56
C ALA A 93 -10.31 35.58 1.80
N ALA A 94 -9.56 36.30 2.63
CA ALA A 94 -9.00 35.79 3.87
C ALA A 94 -10.10 35.41 4.88
N LEU A 95 -11.14 36.24 5.02
CA LEU A 95 -12.29 35.93 5.89
C LEU A 95 -13.01 34.65 5.46
N VAL A 96 -13.27 34.48 4.16
CA VAL A 96 -13.89 33.25 3.63
C VAL A 96 -12.98 32.04 3.85
N GLY A 97 -11.68 32.18 3.59
CA GLY A 97 -10.69 31.13 3.81
C GLY A 97 -10.65 30.66 5.26
N VAL A 98 -10.57 31.60 6.22
CA VAL A 98 -10.60 31.29 7.66
C VAL A 98 -11.90 30.60 8.06
N GLY A 99 -13.05 31.07 7.57
CA GLY A 99 -14.36 30.46 7.83
C GLY A 99 -14.42 28.99 7.37
N LEU A 100 -13.93 28.70 6.17
CA LEU A 100 -13.87 27.33 5.64
C LEU A 100 -12.94 26.43 6.47
N VAL A 101 -11.78 26.94 6.89
CA VAL A 101 -10.84 26.18 7.72
C VAL A 101 -11.47 25.82 9.07
N LEU A 102 -12.16 26.77 9.71
CA LEU A 102 -12.87 26.53 10.98
C LEU A 102 -14.03 25.52 10.79
N LEU A 103 -14.76 25.58 9.68
CA LEU A 103 -15.83 24.64 9.36
C LEU A 103 -15.28 23.21 9.17
N ILE A 104 -14.18 23.05 8.44
CA ILE A 104 -13.54 21.75 8.26
C ILE A 104 -13.03 21.22 9.60
N ALA A 105 -12.32 22.05 10.38
CA ALA A 105 -11.80 21.66 11.69
C ALA A 105 -12.91 21.21 12.65
N SER A 106 -14.03 21.93 12.69
CA SER A 106 -15.19 21.57 13.52
C SER A 106 -15.90 20.31 13.05
N SER A 107 -16.03 20.10 11.73
CA SER A 107 -16.60 18.86 11.18
C SER A 107 -15.75 17.62 11.52
N ARG A 108 -14.42 17.77 11.56
CA ARG A 108 -13.49 16.69 11.93
C ARG A 108 -13.54 16.38 13.42
N LYS A 109 -13.73 17.40 14.27
CA LYS A 109 -13.96 17.22 15.70
C LYS A 109 -15.24 16.42 15.95
N ARG A 110 -16.35 16.76 15.27
CA ARG A 110 -17.64 16.06 15.42
C ARG A 110 -17.65 14.60 14.99
N ARG A 111 -16.71 14.14 14.15
CA ARG A 111 -16.62 12.72 13.77
C ARG A 111 -15.86 11.86 14.78
N LYS A 112 -15.22 12.50 15.76
CA LYS A 112 -14.36 11.84 16.74
C LYS A 112 -15.06 11.68 18.11
N ASP A 113 -16.15 12.41 18.30
CA ASP A 113 -17.12 12.23 19.38
C ASP A 113 -18.25 11.30 18.91
#